data_AF-A0A9P5AHN2-F1
#
_entry.id   AF-A0A9P5AHN2-F1
#
_cell.length_a   1.000
_cell.length_b   1.000
_cell.length_c   1.000
_cell.angle_alpha   90.00
_cell.angle_beta   90.00
_cell.angle_gamma   90.00
#
_symmetry.space_group_name_H-M   'P 1'
#
loop_
_entity.id
_entity.type
_entity.pdbx_description
1 polymer ?
#
loop_
_entity_poly.entity_id
_entity_poly.type
_entity_poly.pdbx_seq_one_letter_code
_entity_poly.pdbx_strand_id
1 'polypeptide(L)'
;MLGSKAFQNSWAKLLASLFFLLTASQLCIAAPYSDQLAVRDDQRIYSRALTPELADYKRKIEAADADKTIVGTSETKFFDFTPAGNHLTGSSSFAGCFGVIIATKQGAIIGHYNLDQAGLDKAKDEIPALYKEHNDLVGGGAPHLYSAVEYETGELVEPNLFNEYKRFLNELVGTDPAEHTYTEVGEIIVNEDLEEWDDDFVSGGFVVENAGGGKADTRLFFINIEHMKGSLRPGQGN
;
A
#
# COMPACT_ATOMS: atom_id res chain seq x y z
N MET A 1 -47.08 62.49 29.40
CA MET A 1 -46.07 61.54 29.92
C MET A 1 -46.66 60.14 29.88
N LEU A 2 -46.37 59.36 28.82
CA LEU A 2 -46.81 57.97 28.67
C LEU A 2 -45.58 57.08 28.84
N GLY A 3 -45.54 56.35 29.94
CA GLY A 3 -44.38 55.58 30.41
C GLY A 3 -44.14 54.33 29.57
N SER A 4 -42.93 54.27 29.03
CA SER A 4 -42.33 53.26 28.14
C SER A 4 -42.05 51.89 28.79
N LYS A 5 -42.84 51.44 29.78
CA LYS A 5 -42.48 50.24 30.57
C LYS A 5 -42.97 48.90 29.99
N ALA A 6 -43.88 48.90 29.01
CA ALA A 6 -44.43 47.66 28.45
C ALA A 6 -43.58 47.05 27.32
N PHE A 7 -42.83 47.87 26.56
CA PHE A 7 -42.06 47.39 25.40
C PHE A 7 -40.70 46.76 25.76
N GLN A 8 -40.11 47.14 26.89
CA GLN A 8 -38.79 46.63 27.30
C GLN A 8 -38.81 45.17 27.78
N ASN A 9 -39.94 44.70 28.33
CA ASN A 9 -40.05 43.34 28.87
C ASN A 9 -40.23 42.26 27.79
N SER A 10 -40.82 42.58 26.64
CA SER A 10 -41.04 41.60 25.56
C SER A 10 -39.75 41.37 24.75
N TRP A 11 -38.96 42.42 24.54
CA TRP A 11 -37.67 42.33 23.86
C TRP A 11 -36.63 41.57 24.70
N ALA A 12 -36.59 41.82 26.01
CA ALA A 12 -35.69 41.09 26.92
C ALA A 12 -36.03 39.58 26.98
N LYS A 13 -37.32 39.22 26.93
CA LYS A 13 -37.76 37.82 26.87
C LYS A 13 -37.38 37.16 25.54
N LEU A 14 -37.55 37.87 24.42
CA LEU A 14 -37.22 37.36 23.09
C LEU A 14 -35.70 37.18 22.90
N LEU A 15 -34.90 38.11 23.41
CA LEU A 15 -33.44 37.99 23.48
C LEU A 15 -33.02 36.82 24.40
N ALA A 16 -33.64 36.67 25.57
CA ALA A 16 -33.35 35.56 26.46
C ALA A 16 -33.68 34.20 25.83
N SER A 17 -34.79 34.10 25.08
CA SER A 17 -35.14 32.91 24.31
C SER A 17 -34.15 32.63 23.17
N LEU A 18 -33.67 33.68 22.47
CA LEU A 18 -32.67 33.54 21.41
C LEU A 18 -31.32 33.07 21.96
N PHE A 19 -30.90 33.60 23.12
CA PHE A 19 -29.70 33.16 23.82
C PHE A 19 -29.85 31.71 24.32
N PHE A 20 -31.03 31.32 24.82
CA PHE A 20 -31.29 29.93 25.24
C PHE A 20 -31.23 28.95 24.05
N LEU A 21 -31.76 29.33 22.89
CA LEU A 21 -31.66 28.55 21.65
C LEU A 21 -30.23 28.46 21.12
N LEU A 22 -29.45 29.55 21.18
CA LEU A 22 -28.04 29.56 20.80
C LEU A 22 -27.20 28.68 21.74
N THR A 23 -27.44 28.72 23.05
CA THR A 23 -26.75 27.81 23.99
C THR A 23 -27.17 26.35 23.83
N ALA A 24 -28.43 26.07 23.48
CA ALA A 24 -28.88 24.72 23.17
C ALA A 24 -28.24 24.18 21.87
N SER A 25 -28.02 25.04 20.87
CA SER A 25 -27.31 24.64 19.65
C SER A 25 -25.82 24.33 19.89
N GLN A 26 -25.18 24.94 20.88
CA GLN A 26 -23.81 24.59 21.28
C GLN A 26 -23.72 23.27 22.08
N LEU A 27 -24.80 22.86 22.75
CA LEU A 27 -24.88 21.55 23.43
C LEU A 27 -25.16 20.39 22.46
N CYS A 28 -25.68 20.65 21.26
CA CYS A 28 -25.76 19.64 20.20
C CYS A 28 -24.46 19.49 19.38
N ILE A 29 -23.56 20.48 19.44
CA ILE A 29 -22.21 20.40 18.83
C ILE A 29 -21.18 19.81 19.80
N ALA A 30 -21.51 19.72 21.10
CA ALA A 30 -20.69 19.10 22.14
C ALA A 30 -21.32 17.81 22.70
N ALA A 31 -22.16 17.12 21.92
CA ALA A 31 -22.41 15.71 22.20
C ALA A 31 -21.05 14.99 22.08
N PRO A 32 -20.56 14.31 23.12
CA PRO A 32 -19.38 13.48 22.96
C PRO A 32 -19.70 12.49 21.85
N TYR A 33 -18.90 12.54 20.78
CA TYR A 33 -18.80 11.43 19.84
C TYR A 33 -18.68 10.19 20.72
N SER A 34 -19.72 9.35 20.76
CA SER A 34 -19.61 8.14 21.55
C SER A 34 -18.50 7.33 20.90
N ASP A 35 -17.55 6.83 21.69
CA ASP A 35 -16.50 5.97 21.18
C ASP A 35 -17.09 4.75 20.42
N GLN A 36 -18.36 4.40 20.68
CA GLN A 36 -19.12 3.39 19.94
C GLN A 36 -19.48 3.75 18.49
N LEU A 37 -19.53 5.04 18.11
CA LEU A 37 -19.65 5.49 16.71
C LEU A 37 -18.29 5.76 16.07
N ALA A 38 -17.27 6.11 16.86
CA ALA A 38 -15.90 6.28 16.37
C ALA A 38 -15.27 4.95 15.90
N VAL A 39 -15.69 3.81 16.45
CA VAL A 39 -15.26 2.45 16.07
C VAL A 39 -15.84 1.98 14.71
N ARG A 40 -16.67 2.79 14.04
CA ARG A 40 -17.20 2.47 12.70
C ARG A 40 -16.76 3.43 11.59
N ASP A 41 -16.13 4.55 11.93
CA ASP A 41 -15.73 5.58 10.95
C ASP A 41 -14.25 5.46 10.55
N ASP A 42 -13.46 4.71 11.30
CA ASP A 42 -12.07 4.36 10.99
C ASP A 42 -11.93 3.27 9.91
N GLN A 43 -13.04 2.62 9.53
CA GLN A 43 -13.08 1.61 8.47
C GLN A 43 -13.67 2.10 7.15
N ARG A 44 -14.28 3.29 7.10
CA ARG A 44 -14.80 3.83 5.84
C ARG A 44 -13.67 4.37 4.99
N ILE A 45 -13.38 3.65 3.92
CA ILE A 45 -12.42 4.02 2.89
C ILE A 45 -13.05 5.14 2.05
N TYR A 46 -13.16 6.36 2.59
CA TYR A 46 -13.61 7.53 1.81
C TYR A 46 -12.65 7.80 0.63
N SER A 47 -13.16 8.36 -0.48
CA SER A 47 -12.36 8.69 -1.68
C SER A 47 -11.07 9.43 -1.30
N ARG A 48 -9.93 8.77 -1.49
CA ARG A 48 -8.67 9.11 -0.83
C ARG A 48 -7.85 10.09 -1.66
N ALA A 49 -7.20 11.07 -1.03
CA ALA A 49 -6.13 11.82 -1.70
C ALA A 49 -4.94 10.90 -1.98
N LEU A 50 -4.16 11.13 -3.05
CA LEU A 50 -2.91 10.38 -3.24
C LEU A 50 -1.90 10.77 -2.14
N THR A 51 -1.46 9.82 -1.31
CA THR A 51 -0.29 10.04 -0.45
C THR A 51 0.95 10.31 -1.32
N PRO A 52 1.95 11.08 -0.86
CA PRO A 52 3.19 11.27 -1.61
C PRO A 52 3.86 9.94 -2.01
N GLU A 53 3.81 8.94 -1.13
CA GLU A 53 4.33 7.60 -1.35
C GLU A 53 3.55 6.84 -2.43
N LEU A 54 2.22 6.88 -2.37
CA LEU A 54 1.36 6.25 -3.40
C LEU A 54 1.50 6.97 -4.75
N ALA A 55 1.59 8.30 -4.76
CA ALA A 55 1.83 9.10 -5.96
C ALA A 55 3.19 8.78 -6.59
N ASP A 56 4.25 8.68 -5.77
CA ASP A 56 5.59 8.31 -6.25
C ASP A 56 5.60 6.88 -6.81
N TYR A 57 4.95 5.94 -6.12
CA TYR A 57 4.79 4.57 -6.60
C TYR A 57 4.07 4.50 -7.95
N LYS A 58 2.90 5.14 -8.09
CA LYS A 58 2.14 5.14 -9.34
C LYS A 58 2.95 5.72 -10.49
N ARG A 59 3.57 6.89 -10.28
CA ARG A 59 4.46 7.51 -11.25
C ARG A 59 5.61 6.57 -11.67
N LYS A 60 6.16 5.81 -10.73
CA LYS A 60 7.25 4.87 -11.00
C LYS A 60 6.79 3.62 -11.76
N ILE A 61 5.63 3.06 -11.43
CA ILE A 61 5.05 1.93 -12.16
C ILE A 61 4.68 2.35 -13.59
N GLU A 62 4.08 3.53 -13.78
CA GLU A 62 3.76 4.07 -15.11
C GLU A 62 5.02 4.25 -15.97
N ALA A 63 6.10 4.78 -15.38
CA ALA A 63 7.38 4.91 -16.08
C ALA A 63 8.00 3.55 -16.45
N ALA A 64 7.98 2.58 -15.52
CA ALA A 64 8.44 1.23 -15.79
C ALA A 64 7.59 0.52 -16.86
N ASP A 65 6.27 0.75 -16.89
CA ASP A 65 5.38 0.19 -17.92
C ASP A 65 5.67 0.80 -19.30
N ALA A 66 5.88 2.13 -19.36
CA ALA A 66 6.29 2.81 -20.58
C ALA A 66 7.61 2.27 -21.16
N ASP A 67 8.54 1.91 -20.27
CA ASP A 67 9.84 1.31 -20.62
C ASP A 67 9.77 -0.22 -20.79
N LYS A 68 8.59 -0.83 -20.60
CA LYS A 68 8.32 -2.28 -20.68
C LYS A 68 9.17 -3.13 -19.73
N THR A 69 9.48 -2.57 -18.56
CA THR A 69 10.26 -3.22 -17.51
C THR A 69 9.40 -3.76 -16.37
N ILE A 70 8.07 -3.72 -16.49
CA ILE A 70 7.16 -4.38 -15.54
C ILE A 70 7.24 -5.91 -15.69
N VAL A 71 7.16 -6.59 -14.54
CA VAL A 71 7.02 -8.04 -14.45
C VAL A 71 5.55 -8.38 -14.17
N GLY A 72 4.90 -9.02 -15.14
CA GLY A 72 3.51 -9.44 -15.02
C GLY A 72 3.35 -10.72 -14.20
N THR A 73 2.10 -11.06 -13.91
CA THR A 73 1.77 -12.31 -13.22
C THR A 73 2.29 -13.53 -13.99
N SER A 74 2.87 -14.48 -13.27
CA SER A 74 3.57 -15.64 -13.81
C SER A 74 4.78 -15.31 -14.69
N GLU A 75 5.45 -14.17 -14.50
CA GLU A 75 6.70 -13.85 -15.19
C GLU A 75 7.89 -13.82 -14.24
N THR A 76 9.07 -14.16 -14.78
CA THR A 76 10.36 -13.93 -14.14
C THR A 76 11.26 -13.18 -15.12
N LYS A 77 11.87 -12.08 -14.70
CA LYS A 77 12.76 -11.28 -15.54
C LYS A 77 14.04 -10.92 -14.82
N PHE A 78 15.13 -10.86 -15.58
CA PHE A 78 16.39 -10.26 -15.17
C PHE A 78 16.50 -8.84 -15.73
N PHE A 79 17.05 -7.92 -14.93
CA PHE A 79 17.32 -6.54 -15.30
C PHE A 79 18.78 -6.20 -15.02
N ASP A 80 19.47 -5.72 -16.05
CA ASP A 80 20.86 -5.26 -15.96
C ASP A 80 20.90 -3.77 -15.58
N PHE A 81 21.48 -3.46 -14.43
CA PHE A 81 21.65 -2.08 -13.94
C PHE A 81 23.05 -1.52 -14.20
N THR A 82 23.90 -2.24 -14.94
CA THR A 82 25.25 -1.77 -15.32
C THR A 82 25.26 -0.65 -16.36
N PRO A 83 24.31 -0.55 -17.32
CA PRO A 83 24.26 0.58 -18.23
C PRO A 83 24.03 1.90 -17.48
N ALA A 84 24.55 3.00 -18.02
CA ALA A 84 24.32 4.32 -17.46
C ALA A 84 22.86 4.75 -17.62
N GLY A 85 22.34 5.50 -16.63
CA GLY A 85 20.96 5.98 -16.61
C GLY A 85 20.12 5.35 -15.50
N ASN A 86 18.97 5.94 -15.21
CA ASN A 86 18.09 5.42 -14.17
C ASN A 86 17.44 4.12 -14.64
N HIS A 87 17.51 3.09 -13.82
CA HIS A 87 16.78 1.85 -14.06
C HIS A 87 15.61 1.76 -13.10
N LEU A 88 14.46 1.47 -13.67
CA LEU A 88 13.21 1.32 -12.94
C LEU A 88 12.51 0.07 -13.46
N THR A 89 12.13 -0.80 -12.54
CA THR A 89 11.34 -1.99 -12.81
C THR A 89 10.45 -2.23 -11.60
N GLY A 90 9.47 -3.11 -11.73
CA GLY A 90 8.55 -3.41 -10.65
C GLY A 90 7.49 -4.39 -11.07
N SER A 91 6.54 -4.54 -10.18
CA SER A 91 5.35 -5.34 -10.42
C SER A 91 4.20 -4.75 -9.61
N SER A 92 2.98 -4.89 -10.12
CA SER A 92 1.76 -4.39 -9.50
C SER A 92 0.69 -5.48 -9.48
N SER A 93 -0.46 -5.17 -8.88
CA SER A 93 -1.67 -6.00 -8.94
C SER A 93 -1.49 -7.37 -8.26
N PHE A 94 -0.87 -7.37 -7.09
CA PHE A 94 -0.54 -8.59 -6.33
C PHE A 94 -1.72 -9.34 -5.70
N ALA A 95 -2.98 -9.09 -6.07
CA ALA A 95 -4.09 -9.83 -5.46
C ALA A 95 -3.87 -11.36 -5.61
N GLY A 96 -3.80 -12.11 -4.50
CA GLY A 96 -3.49 -13.53 -4.50
C GLY A 96 -2.13 -13.90 -5.13
N CYS A 97 -1.06 -13.13 -4.91
CA CYS A 97 0.24 -13.36 -5.54
C CYS A 97 1.46 -13.35 -4.58
N PHE A 98 2.54 -14.04 -4.98
CA PHE A 98 3.89 -13.94 -4.42
C PHE A 98 4.80 -13.07 -5.27
N GLY A 99 5.60 -12.22 -4.62
CA GLY A 99 6.68 -11.47 -5.24
C GLY A 99 8.04 -11.96 -4.75
N VAL A 100 8.96 -12.18 -5.68
CA VAL A 100 10.36 -12.52 -5.37
C VAL A 100 11.28 -11.50 -6.00
N ILE A 101 12.20 -10.95 -5.22
CA ILE A 101 13.22 -10.03 -5.72
C ILE A 101 14.59 -10.48 -5.21
N ILE A 102 15.56 -10.61 -6.11
CA ILE A 102 16.98 -10.74 -5.78
C ILE A 102 17.68 -9.56 -6.44
N ALA A 103 18.15 -8.61 -5.65
CA ALA A 103 18.70 -7.37 -6.19
C ALA A 103 20.09 -7.07 -5.64
N THR A 104 20.93 -6.50 -6.50
CA THR A 104 22.21 -5.88 -6.16
C THR A 104 22.26 -4.49 -6.79
N LYS A 105 23.40 -3.82 -6.67
CA LYS A 105 23.69 -2.58 -7.41
C LYS A 105 23.84 -2.79 -8.93
N GLN A 106 24.06 -4.03 -9.37
CA GLN A 106 24.41 -4.38 -10.75
C GLN A 106 23.26 -5.01 -11.52
N GLY A 107 22.26 -5.57 -10.84
CA GLY A 107 21.06 -6.06 -11.50
C GLY A 107 20.01 -6.55 -10.51
N ALA A 108 18.89 -7.01 -11.05
CA ALA A 108 17.83 -7.64 -10.29
C ALA A 108 17.22 -8.82 -11.04
N ILE A 109 16.83 -9.86 -10.31
CA ILE A 109 15.87 -10.87 -10.75
C ILE A 109 14.56 -10.60 -10.02
N ILE A 110 13.48 -10.51 -10.76
CA ILE A 110 12.15 -10.24 -10.24
C ILE A 110 11.20 -11.31 -10.75
N GLY A 111 10.47 -11.93 -9.84
CA GLY A 111 9.41 -12.89 -10.11
C GLY A 111 8.08 -12.43 -9.53
N HIS A 112 7.00 -12.65 -10.27
CA HIS A 112 5.63 -12.43 -9.82
C HIS A 112 4.83 -13.69 -10.12
N TYR A 113 4.35 -14.37 -9.09
CA TYR A 113 3.66 -15.65 -9.20
C TYR A 113 2.32 -15.63 -8.49
N ASN A 114 1.42 -16.52 -8.87
CA ASN A 114 0.21 -16.75 -8.09
C ASN A 114 0.56 -17.36 -6.73
N LEU A 115 -0.33 -17.16 -5.75
CA LEU A 115 -0.26 -17.74 -4.41
C LEU A 115 -0.66 -19.23 -4.43
N ASP A 116 0.01 -20.04 -5.25
CA ASP A 116 -0.27 -21.47 -5.41
C ASP A 116 1.00 -22.29 -5.67
N GLN A 117 0.85 -23.63 -5.70
CA GLN A 117 1.97 -24.54 -5.95
C GLN A 117 2.56 -24.39 -7.36
N ALA A 118 1.76 -24.06 -8.37
CA ALA A 118 2.24 -23.90 -9.73
C ALA A 118 3.16 -22.66 -9.85
N GLY A 119 2.83 -21.58 -9.12
CA GLY A 119 3.68 -20.41 -8.96
C GLY A 119 5.03 -20.77 -8.32
N LEU A 120 5.01 -21.58 -7.26
CA LEU A 120 6.23 -22.04 -6.59
C LEU A 120 7.10 -22.92 -7.49
N ASP A 121 6.48 -23.86 -8.21
CA ASP A 121 7.19 -24.75 -9.13
C ASP A 121 7.83 -23.95 -10.27
N LYS A 122 7.12 -22.95 -10.80
CA LYS A 122 7.64 -22.02 -11.81
C LYS A 122 8.82 -21.20 -11.28
N ALA A 123 8.69 -20.67 -10.06
CA ALA A 123 9.77 -19.92 -9.42
C ALA A 123 11.03 -20.79 -9.22
N LYS A 124 10.86 -22.05 -8.79
CA LYS A 124 11.94 -23.02 -8.62
C LYS A 124 12.62 -23.43 -9.92
N ASP A 125 11.98 -23.24 -11.07
CA ASP A 125 12.57 -23.48 -12.40
C ASP A 125 13.29 -22.23 -12.94
N GLU A 126 12.60 -21.09 -12.98
CA GLU A 126 13.07 -19.90 -13.68
C GLU A 126 14.11 -19.09 -12.89
N ILE A 127 13.93 -18.92 -11.58
CA ILE A 127 14.82 -18.10 -10.76
C ILE A 127 16.23 -18.69 -10.69
N PRO A 128 16.44 -20.00 -10.44
CA PRO A 128 17.78 -20.57 -10.40
C PRO A 128 18.48 -20.51 -11.75
N ALA A 129 17.74 -20.64 -12.85
CA ALA A 129 18.29 -20.51 -14.20
C ALA A 129 18.86 -19.10 -14.42
N LEU A 130 18.06 -18.05 -14.16
CA LEU A 130 18.50 -16.67 -14.27
C LEU A 130 19.61 -16.31 -13.28
N TYR A 131 19.53 -16.80 -12.03
CA TYR A 131 20.55 -16.55 -11.01
C TYR A 131 21.90 -17.16 -11.37
N LYS A 132 21.89 -18.32 -12.03
CA LYS A 132 23.08 -18.97 -12.56
C LYS A 132 23.64 -18.22 -13.78
N GLU A 133 22.76 -17.81 -14.70
CA GLU A 133 23.15 -17.09 -15.92
C GLU A 133 23.77 -15.73 -15.63
N HIS A 134 23.19 -14.98 -14.68
CA HIS A 134 23.60 -13.61 -14.35
C HIS A 134 24.27 -13.50 -12.97
N ASN A 135 24.91 -14.58 -12.51
CA ASN A 135 25.52 -14.64 -11.17
C ASN A 135 26.57 -13.54 -10.95
N ASP A 136 27.23 -13.09 -12.00
CA ASP A 136 28.19 -11.97 -11.97
C ASP A 136 27.55 -10.62 -11.61
N LEU A 137 26.25 -10.46 -11.85
CA LEU A 137 25.50 -9.23 -11.60
C LEU A 137 24.63 -9.34 -10.35
N VAL A 138 23.96 -10.47 -10.12
CA VAL A 138 23.02 -10.65 -8.99
C VAL A 138 23.53 -11.56 -7.87
N GLY A 139 24.70 -12.16 -8.04
CA GLY A 139 25.29 -13.08 -7.06
C GLY A 139 25.49 -12.41 -5.70
N GLY A 140 25.00 -13.05 -4.65
CA GLY A 140 25.07 -12.54 -3.28
C GLY A 140 24.14 -11.36 -2.99
N GLY A 141 23.21 -11.04 -3.90
CA GLY A 141 22.14 -10.09 -3.63
C GLY A 141 21.25 -10.55 -2.48
N ALA A 142 20.67 -9.61 -1.73
CA ALA A 142 19.71 -9.95 -0.69
C ALA A 142 18.40 -10.41 -1.36
N PRO A 143 17.86 -11.59 -1.02
CA PRO A 143 16.55 -12.00 -1.51
C PRO A 143 15.45 -11.32 -0.69
N HIS A 144 14.33 -11.01 -1.33
CA HIS A 144 13.14 -10.44 -0.72
C HIS A 144 11.93 -11.27 -1.16
N LEU A 145 11.05 -11.56 -0.21
CA LEU A 145 9.80 -12.29 -0.43
C LEU A 145 8.63 -11.40 -0.03
N TYR A 146 7.66 -11.27 -0.92
CA TYR A 146 6.48 -10.42 -0.76
C TYR A 146 5.20 -11.23 -0.87
N SER A 147 4.33 -11.20 0.14
CA SER A 147 3.16 -12.10 0.25
C SER A 147 1.95 -11.44 0.88
N ALA A 148 0.76 -11.98 0.59
CA ALA A 148 -0.48 -11.58 1.25
C ALA A 148 -0.51 -11.98 2.73
N VAL A 149 -1.09 -11.10 3.55
CA VAL A 149 -1.53 -11.34 4.92
C VAL A 149 -2.98 -10.90 5.08
N GLU A 150 -3.69 -11.56 5.99
CA GLU A 150 -5.03 -11.15 6.42
C GLU A 150 -4.98 -9.79 7.12
N TYR A 151 -5.93 -8.91 6.83
CA TYR A 151 -5.99 -7.55 7.35
C TYR A 151 -6.09 -7.52 8.89
N GLU A 152 -6.99 -8.33 9.45
CA GLU A 152 -7.33 -8.26 10.88
C GLU A 152 -6.27 -8.90 11.77
N THR A 153 -5.67 -10.00 11.31
CA THR A 153 -4.77 -10.84 12.11
C THR A 153 -3.29 -10.58 11.78
N GLY A 154 -3.00 -10.08 10.58
CA GLY A 154 -1.64 -9.98 10.05
C GLY A 154 -1.01 -11.35 9.75
N GLU A 155 -1.79 -12.44 9.81
CA GLU A 155 -1.31 -13.79 9.51
C GLU A 155 -1.15 -13.99 8.00
N LEU A 156 -0.16 -14.79 7.60
CA LEU A 156 0.05 -15.15 6.20
C LEU A 156 -1.17 -15.91 5.67
N VAL A 157 -1.65 -15.53 4.48
CA VAL A 157 -2.76 -16.24 3.80
C VAL A 157 -2.35 -17.67 3.44
N GLU A 158 -1.10 -17.86 2.98
CA GLU A 158 -0.55 -19.17 2.60
C GLU A 158 0.80 -19.44 3.32
N PRO A 159 0.79 -19.78 4.62
CA PRO A 159 2.02 -19.90 5.41
C PRO A 159 2.93 -21.06 4.97
N ASN A 160 2.35 -22.15 4.44
CA ASN A 160 3.13 -23.29 3.96
C ASN A 160 3.92 -22.91 2.70
N LEU A 161 3.24 -22.32 1.70
CA LEU A 161 3.90 -21.87 0.47
C LEU A 161 4.94 -20.79 0.76
N PHE A 162 4.62 -19.84 1.64
CA PHE A 162 5.57 -18.81 2.06
C PHE A 162 6.86 -19.41 2.62
N ASN A 163 6.75 -20.37 3.53
CA ASN A 163 7.92 -21.03 4.12
C ASN A 163 8.70 -21.87 3.10
N GLU A 164 8.03 -22.45 2.10
CA GLU A 164 8.71 -23.13 1.01
C GLU A 164 9.49 -22.17 0.11
N TYR A 165 8.90 -21.04 -0.29
CA TYR A 165 9.60 -19.97 -1.01
C TYR A 165 10.80 -19.48 -0.20
N LYS A 166 10.61 -19.22 1.09
CA LYS A 166 11.67 -18.76 1.99
C LYS A 166 12.85 -19.73 2.01
N ARG A 167 12.59 -21.02 2.22
CA ARG A 167 13.62 -22.07 2.21
C ARG A 167 14.31 -22.15 0.86
N PHE A 168 13.55 -22.17 -0.22
CA PHE A 168 14.08 -22.21 -1.58
C PHE A 168 15.04 -21.04 -1.87
N LEU A 169 14.67 -19.81 -1.52
CA LEU A 169 15.51 -18.63 -1.73
C LEU A 169 16.75 -18.63 -0.84
N ASN A 170 16.63 -19.08 0.42
CA ASN A 170 17.77 -19.26 1.30
C ASN A 170 18.76 -20.29 0.74
N GLU A 171 18.28 -21.44 0.26
CA GLU A 171 19.14 -22.48 -0.34
C GLU A 171 19.83 -21.99 -1.63
N LEU A 172 19.15 -21.19 -2.44
CA LEU A 172 19.71 -20.65 -3.69
C LEU A 172 20.77 -19.56 -3.45
N VAL A 173 20.48 -18.61 -2.56
CA VAL A 173 21.27 -17.38 -2.39
C VAL A 173 22.24 -17.48 -1.21
N GLY A 174 21.94 -18.32 -0.23
CA GLY A 174 22.72 -18.53 1.00
C GLY A 174 22.38 -17.58 2.14
N THR A 175 21.29 -16.80 2.04
CA THR A 175 20.83 -15.86 3.08
C THR A 175 19.31 -15.89 3.22
N ASP A 176 18.82 -15.65 4.44
CA ASP A 176 17.37 -15.57 4.67
C ASP A 176 16.77 -14.38 3.91
N PRO A 177 15.67 -14.59 3.17
CA PRO A 177 15.01 -13.49 2.49
C PRO A 177 14.38 -12.52 3.48
N ALA A 178 14.48 -11.23 3.17
CA ALA A 178 13.72 -10.21 3.85
C ALA A 178 12.23 -10.38 3.52
N GLU A 179 11.39 -10.39 4.54
CA GLU A 179 9.96 -10.64 4.43
C GLU A 179 9.21 -9.31 4.32
N HIS A 180 8.32 -9.23 3.35
CA HIS A 180 7.45 -8.08 3.09
C HIS A 180 6.02 -8.59 2.92
N THR A 181 5.05 -7.80 3.35
CA THR A 181 3.64 -8.23 3.31
C THR A 181 2.72 -7.15 2.78
N TYR A 182 1.60 -7.60 2.22
CA TYR A 182 0.49 -6.74 1.79
C TYR A 182 -0.84 -7.36 2.18
N THR A 183 -1.88 -6.54 2.12
CA THR A 183 -3.24 -6.97 2.41
C THR A 183 -4.09 -6.80 1.17
N GLU A 184 -4.92 -7.80 0.88
CA GLU A 184 -5.82 -7.71 -0.25
C GLU A 184 -6.85 -6.59 -0.05
N VAL A 185 -7.07 -5.79 -1.09
CA VAL A 185 -8.01 -4.68 -0.99
C VAL A 185 -9.44 -5.19 -0.71
N GLY A 186 -9.78 -6.37 -1.22
CA GLY A 186 -11.09 -7.00 -1.02
C GLY A 186 -11.42 -7.35 0.44
N GLU A 187 -10.42 -7.48 1.33
CA GLU A 187 -10.66 -7.75 2.75
C GLU A 187 -11.12 -6.51 3.53
N ILE A 188 -10.95 -5.33 2.96
CA ILE A 188 -11.10 -4.06 3.68
C ILE A 188 -12.27 -3.27 3.11
N ILE A 189 -12.70 -3.59 1.89
CA ILE A 189 -13.84 -2.92 1.27
C ILE A 189 -15.12 -3.62 1.70
N VAL A 190 -15.97 -2.87 2.38
CA VAL A 190 -17.32 -3.30 2.73
C VAL A 190 -18.14 -3.32 1.43
N ASN A 191 -18.93 -4.39 1.21
CA ASN A 191 -19.72 -4.57 -0.02
C ASN A 191 -20.62 -3.38 -0.42
N GLU A 192 -20.98 -2.51 0.54
CA GLU A 192 -21.78 -1.30 0.33
C GLU A 192 -20.99 -0.14 -0.32
N ASP A 193 -19.65 -0.18 -0.28
CA ASP A 193 -18.74 0.84 -0.82
C ASP A 193 -18.20 0.47 -2.22
N LEU A 194 -18.59 -0.69 -2.78
CA LEU A 194 -18.14 -1.18 -4.09
C LEU A 194 -18.61 -0.29 -5.27
N GLU A 195 -19.71 0.43 -5.11
CA GLU A 195 -20.28 1.29 -6.16
C GLU A 195 -19.53 2.63 -6.33
N GLU A 196 -18.72 3.04 -5.34
CA GLU A 196 -17.89 4.26 -5.36
C GLU A 196 -16.38 3.96 -5.39
N TRP A 197 -16.00 2.71 -5.69
CA TRP A 197 -14.61 2.28 -5.64
C TRP A 197 -13.77 2.93 -6.74
N ASP A 198 -12.70 3.61 -6.32
CA ASP A 198 -11.61 4.10 -7.15
C ASP A 198 -10.73 2.95 -7.70
N ASP A 199 -10.69 2.79 -9.03
CA ASP A 199 -9.88 1.79 -9.77
C ASP A 199 -8.38 1.84 -9.43
N ASP A 200 -7.95 2.91 -8.78
CA ASP A 200 -6.58 3.20 -8.37
C ASP A 200 -6.05 2.37 -7.18
N PHE A 201 -6.89 1.59 -6.51
CA PHE A 201 -6.47 0.72 -5.41
C PHE A 201 -5.83 -0.56 -5.94
N VAL A 202 -4.63 -0.86 -5.46
CA VAL A 202 -3.89 -2.09 -5.78
C VAL A 202 -3.76 -2.96 -4.55
N SER A 203 -4.05 -4.27 -4.63
CA SER A 203 -3.81 -5.18 -3.50
C SER A 203 -2.36 -5.20 -3.05
N GLY A 204 -1.43 -4.86 -3.94
CA GLY A 204 -0.04 -4.66 -3.59
C GLY A 204 0.81 -4.45 -4.84
N GLY A 205 2.10 -4.21 -4.61
CA GLY A 205 3.09 -4.03 -5.66
C GLY A 205 4.41 -3.58 -5.09
N PHE A 206 5.42 -3.54 -5.94
CA PHE A 206 6.71 -3.02 -5.58
C PHE A 206 7.42 -2.37 -6.76
N VAL A 207 8.39 -1.53 -6.43
CA VAL A 207 9.31 -0.92 -7.36
C VAL A 207 10.74 -1.21 -6.93
N VAL A 208 11.58 -1.51 -7.92
CA VAL A 208 13.03 -1.61 -7.79
C VAL A 208 13.64 -0.46 -8.59
N GLU A 209 14.33 0.43 -7.89
CA GLU A 209 14.92 1.64 -8.46
C GLU A 209 16.44 1.60 -8.29
N ASN A 210 17.18 1.75 -9.39
CA ASN A 210 18.62 1.99 -9.37
C ASN A 210 18.88 3.41 -9.93
N ALA A 211 18.84 4.40 -9.04
CA ALA A 211 18.98 5.80 -9.41
C ALA A 211 20.44 6.15 -9.70
N GLY A 212 20.75 6.47 -10.96
CA GLY A 212 22.07 6.89 -11.43
C GLY A 212 22.69 5.98 -12.50
N GLY A 213 22.33 4.70 -12.53
CA GLY A 213 22.88 3.71 -13.46
C GLY A 213 24.35 3.38 -13.21
N GLY A 214 24.71 2.11 -13.37
CA GLY A 214 26.07 1.62 -13.19
C GLY A 214 26.48 1.55 -11.72
N LYS A 215 25.98 0.53 -11.01
CA LYS A 215 26.39 0.18 -9.63
C LYS A 215 25.93 1.17 -8.55
N ALA A 216 24.88 1.96 -8.82
CA ALA A 216 24.25 2.78 -7.79
C ALA A 216 23.52 1.91 -6.75
N ASP A 217 23.16 2.49 -5.61
CA ASP A 217 22.40 1.76 -4.60
C ASP A 217 20.98 1.46 -5.10
N THR A 218 20.60 0.20 -5.03
CA THR A 218 19.25 -0.25 -5.39
C THR A 218 18.30 -0.02 -4.22
N ARG A 219 17.16 0.61 -4.51
CA ARG A 219 16.09 0.89 -3.57
C ARG A 219 14.89 0.03 -3.90
N LEU A 220 14.30 -0.55 -2.87
CA LEU A 220 13.07 -1.33 -2.97
C LEU A 220 11.97 -0.56 -2.24
N PHE A 221 10.84 -0.40 -2.91
CA PHE A 221 9.65 0.20 -2.32
C PHE A 221 8.49 -0.76 -2.50
N PHE A 222 7.83 -1.12 -1.39
CA PHE A 222 6.67 -2.02 -1.37
C PHE A 222 5.42 -1.24 -1.00
N ILE A 223 4.33 -1.39 -1.76
CA ILE A 223 3.05 -0.72 -1.46
C ILE A 223 2.12 -1.68 -0.72
N ASN A 224 1.71 -1.33 0.49
CA ASN A 224 0.70 -2.07 1.25
C ASN A 224 -0.53 -1.19 1.49
N ILE A 225 -1.58 -1.76 2.08
CA ILE A 225 -2.82 -1.01 2.35
C ILE A 225 -2.59 0.19 3.28
N GLU A 226 -1.63 0.15 4.19
CA GLU A 226 -1.36 1.27 5.10
C GLU A 226 -0.82 2.50 4.35
N HIS A 227 0.06 2.30 3.35
CA HIS A 227 0.47 3.37 2.44
C HIS A 227 -0.70 3.95 1.63
N MET A 228 -1.75 3.15 1.42
CA MET A 228 -2.99 3.58 0.80
C MET A 228 -3.99 4.16 1.79
N LYS A 229 -3.93 3.87 3.10
CA LYS A 229 -4.88 4.31 4.15
C LYS A 229 -4.50 5.62 4.82
N GLY A 230 -3.21 5.96 4.86
CA GLY A 230 -2.72 7.23 5.40
C GLY A 230 -3.26 8.48 4.68
N SER A 231 -3.90 8.31 3.53
CA SER A 231 -4.59 9.36 2.80
C SER A 231 -5.96 9.70 3.39
N LEU A 232 -5.89 10.65 4.33
CA LEU A 232 -6.97 11.41 4.95
C LEU A 232 -7.73 10.70 6.08
N ARG A 233 -7.27 10.94 7.32
CA ARG A 233 -8.23 11.37 8.35
C ARG A 233 -8.64 12.80 8.03
N PRO A 234 -9.92 13.12 7.82
CA PRO A 234 -10.35 14.52 7.71
C PRO A 234 -10.03 15.23 9.03
N GLY A 235 -9.13 16.21 9.02
CA GLY A 235 -8.92 17.12 10.14
C GLY A 235 -7.56 17.08 10.88
N GLN A 236 -6.55 16.37 10.38
CA GLN A 236 -5.18 16.49 10.92
C GLN A 236 -4.16 16.84 9.85
N GLY A 237 -4.24 18.08 9.37
CA GLY A 237 -3.08 18.79 8.82
C GLY A 237 -2.52 19.70 9.90
N ASN A 238 -1.25 19.51 10.28
CA ASN A 238 -0.43 20.53 10.93
C ASN A 238 0.55 21.08 9.90
#